data_AF-A0A2U2CEG2-F1
#
_entry.id   AF-A0A2U2CEG2-F1
#
_cell.length_a   1.000
_cell.length_b   1.000
_cell.length_c   1.000
_cell.angle_alpha   90.00
_cell.angle_beta   90.00
_cell.angle_gamma   90.00
#
_symmetry.space_group_name_H-M   'P 1'
#
loop_
_entity.id
_entity.type
_entity.pdbx_description
1 polymer ?
#
loop_
_entity_poly.entity_id
_entity_poly.type
_entity_poly.pdbx_seq_one_letter_code
_entity_poly.pdbx_strand_id
1 'polypeptide(L)'
;MNAERLLEVYDQMSEAPDAIARLRRFVLDLAVRGKLVEQDAGDEPAARLVQRIEDRKAEILSESGLRKPRKVADMDPAEIWADLPANWAWSQISNLGFISPRNEADDHVEASFVPMPMISTEYGVANDHEVRPWAEIKKGYTHFAEGDVGLAKITPCFENGKSTVFRNLTGGFGSGTTELHILRPVLVDPDFVVLFLKSPQFIETGIPKMTGTAGQKRVSSEYFTSSPFPLPPLAEQHRIVAKVDELMALCDRLAEARKTREEVRDKLTAASFARLTPPDTNPEDFPTHAAFVLEALPALTTRPDQIKTLRQTILNLAVRGKLVEQDLADEPASELLKAIEAERHLKVKAKKIRTSKPLAAIRNDELPFDLPSGWVWVRLGNIIQLISGQHLQPSEYSENIDEGLPYITGPSDFGSNGAVVRRAALVRKAVAIKGQLLITVKGSGVGKAMICDLNEVAISRQLMAMEPLGWEIGFLELIADRLAVKLQEEARSLIPGISREDISEFVVALPPLAEQHRIVAKVDALMALCDRLEAALTTTDTTRIRLLEALLHEALNPATDALEAVE
;
A
#
# COMPACT_ATOMS: atom_id res chain seq x y z
N MET A 1 -1.13 -23.01 -22.83
CA MET A 1 -0.51 -23.09 -21.49
C MET A 1 -1.57 -23.60 -20.51
N ASN A 2 -1.34 -24.72 -19.81
CA ASN A 2 -2.32 -25.36 -18.91
C ASN A 2 -2.36 -24.63 -17.56
N ALA A 3 -3.55 -24.49 -16.96
CA ALA A 3 -3.77 -23.86 -15.65
C ALA A 3 -2.86 -24.44 -14.54
N GLU A 4 -2.43 -25.69 -14.66
CA GLU A 4 -1.48 -26.33 -13.76
C GLU A 4 -0.13 -25.61 -13.65
N ARG A 5 0.42 -25.07 -14.74
CA ARG A 5 1.72 -24.39 -14.70
C ARG A 5 1.65 -23.00 -14.06
N LEU A 6 0.49 -22.33 -14.18
CA LEU A 6 0.21 -21.10 -13.44
C LEU A 6 0.16 -21.38 -11.92
N LEU A 7 -0.37 -22.55 -11.54
CA LEU A 7 -0.42 -23.00 -10.14
C LEU A 7 0.96 -23.42 -9.61
N GLU A 8 1.81 -24.04 -10.42
CA GLU A 8 3.18 -24.42 -10.03
C GLU A 8 4.06 -23.20 -9.70
N VAL A 9 3.87 -22.09 -10.41
CA VAL A 9 4.64 -20.85 -10.20
C VAL A 9 3.95 -19.93 -9.16
N TYR A 10 2.76 -20.30 -8.69
CA TYR A 10 1.87 -19.43 -7.92
C TYR A 10 2.45 -18.98 -6.57
N ASP A 11 3.09 -19.87 -5.82
CA ASP A 11 3.69 -19.53 -4.50
C ASP A 11 4.73 -18.42 -4.61
N GLN A 12 5.35 -18.25 -5.78
CA GLN A 12 6.32 -17.19 -6.04
C GLN A 12 5.66 -15.85 -6.38
N MET A 13 4.39 -15.88 -6.82
CA MET A 13 3.64 -14.73 -7.35
C MET A 13 2.63 -14.16 -6.36
N SER A 14 2.13 -14.97 -5.41
CA SER A 14 1.12 -14.57 -4.40
C SER A 14 1.58 -13.42 -3.49
N GLU A 15 2.88 -13.17 -3.44
CA GLU A 15 3.50 -12.09 -2.66
C GLU A 15 3.39 -10.71 -3.33
N ALA A 16 3.00 -10.62 -4.61
CA ALA A 16 2.79 -9.33 -5.25
C ALA A 16 1.56 -8.61 -4.63
N PRO A 17 1.56 -7.28 -4.53
CA PRO A 17 0.35 -6.52 -4.21
C PRO A 17 -0.80 -6.90 -5.16
N ASP A 18 -2.00 -7.09 -4.61
CA ASP A 18 -3.23 -7.46 -5.34
C ASP A 18 -3.18 -8.74 -6.20
N ALA A 19 -2.13 -9.58 -6.05
CA ALA A 19 -1.94 -10.79 -6.85
C ALA A 19 -3.17 -11.71 -6.84
N ILE A 20 -3.74 -11.92 -5.66
CA ILE A 20 -4.88 -12.82 -5.46
C ILE A 20 -6.14 -12.26 -6.13
N ALA A 21 -6.41 -10.97 -6.00
CA ALA A 21 -7.55 -10.33 -6.65
C ALA A 21 -7.44 -10.42 -8.18
N ARG A 22 -6.23 -10.20 -8.72
CA ARG A 22 -5.95 -10.35 -10.15
C ARG A 22 -6.10 -11.79 -10.61
N LEU A 23 -5.65 -12.77 -9.82
CA LEU A 23 -5.81 -14.17 -10.13
C LEU A 23 -7.29 -14.57 -10.19
N ARG A 24 -8.10 -14.19 -9.19
CA ARG A 24 -9.53 -14.52 -9.19
C ARG A 24 -10.20 -14.01 -10.48
N ARG A 25 -9.93 -12.76 -10.87
CA ARG A 25 -10.42 -12.18 -12.12
C ARG A 25 -9.97 -12.96 -13.35
N PHE A 26 -8.71 -13.38 -13.38
CA PHE A 26 -8.14 -14.14 -14.47
C PHE A 26 -8.72 -15.56 -14.60
N VAL A 27 -8.97 -16.25 -13.48
CA VAL A 27 -9.65 -17.56 -13.47
C VAL A 27 -11.04 -17.44 -14.09
N LEU A 28 -11.80 -16.40 -13.75
CA LEU A 28 -13.12 -16.14 -14.35
C LEU A 28 -13.01 -15.89 -15.86
N ASP A 29 -12.00 -15.15 -16.31
CA ASP A 29 -11.79 -14.87 -17.73
C ASP A 29 -11.40 -16.13 -18.53
N LEU A 30 -10.54 -16.99 -17.99
CA LEU A 30 -10.22 -18.29 -18.59
C LEU A 30 -11.45 -19.21 -18.67
N ALA A 31 -12.28 -19.20 -17.63
CA ALA A 31 -13.50 -20.02 -17.54
C ALA A 31 -14.45 -19.70 -18.71
N VAL A 32 -14.71 -18.41 -18.96
CA VAL A 32 -15.66 -17.98 -20.01
C VAL A 32 -15.08 -18.05 -21.43
N ARG A 33 -13.76 -18.21 -21.57
CA ARG A 33 -13.07 -18.42 -22.86
C ARG A 33 -12.92 -19.89 -23.24
N GLY A 34 -13.30 -20.82 -22.36
CA GLY A 34 -13.08 -22.26 -22.57
C GLY A 34 -11.60 -22.65 -22.58
N LYS A 35 -10.78 -21.93 -21.80
CA LYS A 35 -9.34 -22.18 -21.65
C LYS A 35 -8.97 -22.74 -20.28
N LEU A 36 -9.95 -22.99 -19.40
CA LEU A 36 -9.72 -23.41 -18.02
C LEU A 36 -9.62 -24.93 -17.85
N VAL A 37 -10.39 -25.69 -18.63
CA VAL A 37 -10.45 -27.16 -18.57
C VAL A 37 -10.24 -27.74 -19.97
N GLU A 38 -9.82 -29.00 -20.04
CA GLU A 38 -9.70 -29.71 -21.33
C GLU A 38 -11.07 -29.95 -21.97
N GLN A 39 -11.12 -29.83 -23.29
CA GLN A 39 -12.32 -30.12 -24.08
C GLN A 39 -12.44 -31.63 -24.29
N ASP A 40 -13.65 -32.17 -24.09
CA ASP A 40 -13.96 -33.57 -24.35
C ASP A 40 -14.73 -33.69 -25.68
N ALA A 41 -14.17 -34.43 -26.63
CA ALA A 41 -14.80 -34.68 -27.92
C ALA A 41 -16.07 -35.55 -27.81
N GLY A 42 -16.25 -36.26 -26.69
CA GLY A 42 -17.44 -37.05 -26.39
C GLY A 42 -18.62 -36.25 -25.85
N ASP A 43 -18.42 -34.98 -25.50
CA ASP A 43 -19.51 -34.13 -24.99
C ASP A 43 -20.53 -33.79 -26.08
N GLU A 44 -21.79 -33.63 -25.67
CA GLU A 44 -22.84 -33.09 -26.55
C GLU A 44 -22.47 -31.66 -26.99
N PRO A 45 -22.38 -31.37 -28.30
CA PRO A 45 -22.06 -30.02 -28.77
C PRO A 45 -23.07 -29.00 -28.27
N ALA A 46 -22.61 -27.80 -27.89
CA ALA A 46 -23.47 -26.75 -27.33
C ALA A 46 -24.63 -26.35 -28.26
N ALA A 47 -24.47 -26.48 -29.59
CA ALA A 47 -25.55 -26.26 -30.54
C ALA A 47 -26.77 -27.17 -30.32
N ARG A 48 -26.55 -28.42 -29.89
CA ARG A 48 -27.64 -29.34 -29.50
C ARG A 48 -28.27 -28.93 -28.17
N LEU A 49 -27.46 -28.46 -27.23
CA LEU A 49 -27.96 -27.92 -25.97
C LEU A 49 -28.88 -26.72 -26.20
N VAL A 50 -28.53 -25.78 -27.09
CA VAL A 50 -29.39 -24.64 -27.45
C VAL A 50 -30.77 -25.13 -27.92
N GLN A 51 -30.82 -26.13 -28.81
CA GLN A 51 -32.10 -26.68 -29.27
C GLN A 51 -32.92 -27.27 -28.11
N ARG A 52 -32.28 -28.03 -27.21
CA ARG A 52 -32.96 -28.61 -26.04
C ARG A 52 -33.50 -27.54 -25.10
N ILE A 53 -32.78 -26.43 -24.93
CA ILE A 53 -33.24 -25.28 -24.14
C ILE A 53 -34.50 -24.69 -24.76
N GLU A 54 -34.51 -24.49 -26.08
CA GLU A 54 -35.68 -23.97 -26.81
C GLU A 54 -36.89 -24.90 -26.69
N ASP A 55 -36.70 -26.19 -26.94
CA ASP A 55 -37.76 -27.20 -26.84
C ASP A 55 -38.34 -27.24 -25.41
N ARG A 56 -37.47 -27.26 -24.39
CA ARG A 56 -37.91 -27.29 -22.99
C ARG A 56 -38.61 -26.00 -22.58
N LYS A 57 -38.17 -24.84 -23.08
CA LYS A 57 -38.87 -23.57 -22.85
C LYS A 57 -40.26 -23.58 -23.49
N ALA A 58 -40.41 -24.15 -24.68
CA ALA A 58 -41.71 -24.28 -25.35
C ALA A 58 -42.67 -25.18 -24.55
N GLU A 59 -42.19 -26.31 -24.03
CA GLU A 59 -42.94 -27.19 -23.13
C GLU A 59 -43.41 -26.44 -21.88
N ILE A 60 -42.49 -25.77 -21.17
CA ILE A 60 -42.82 -25.00 -19.96
C ILE A 60 -43.86 -23.91 -20.25
N LEU A 61 -43.74 -23.20 -21.38
CA LEU A 61 -44.73 -22.19 -21.78
C LEU A 61 -46.12 -22.78 -22.00
N SER A 62 -46.20 -24.00 -22.50
CA SER A 62 -47.47 -24.70 -22.71
C SER A 62 -48.10 -25.18 -21.39
N GLU A 63 -47.29 -25.58 -20.42
CA GLU A 63 -47.73 -26.10 -19.11
C GLU A 63 -48.09 -25.00 -18.11
N SER A 64 -47.30 -23.92 -18.06
CA SER A 64 -47.34 -22.92 -16.98
C SER A 64 -48.15 -21.66 -17.30
N GLY A 65 -48.57 -21.47 -18.55
CA GLY A 65 -49.24 -20.23 -18.99
C GLY A 65 -48.37 -18.96 -18.86
N LEU A 66 -47.05 -19.12 -18.67
CA LEU A 66 -46.10 -18.01 -18.64
C LEU A 66 -46.23 -17.17 -19.92
N ARG A 67 -46.05 -15.85 -19.79
CA ARG A 67 -46.09 -14.95 -20.96
C ARG A 67 -44.96 -15.29 -21.91
N LYS A 68 -45.27 -15.31 -23.20
CA LYS A 68 -44.24 -15.44 -24.24
C LYS A 68 -43.16 -14.36 -24.05
N PRO A 69 -41.88 -14.73 -24.09
CA PRO A 69 -40.80 -13.77 -23.95
C PRO A 69 -40.88 -12.71 -25.06
N ARG A 70 -40.49 -11.47 -24.73
CA ARG A 70 -40.39 -10.41 -25.74
C ARG A 70 -39.29 -10.78 -26.73
N LYS A 71 -39.47 -10.40 -28.00
CA LYS A 71 -38.41 -10.52 -29.01
C LYS A 71 -37.23 -9.65 -28.57
N VAL A 72 -36.06 -10.28 -28.45
CA VAL A 72 -34.78 -9.61 -28.15
C VAL A 72 -34.07 -9.32 -29.47
N ALA A 73 -33.22 -8.30 -29.50
CA ALA A 73 -32.39 -7.99 -30.65
C ALA A 73 -31.43 -9.16 -30.93
N ASP A 74 -31.18 -9.43 -32.22
CA ASP A 74 -30.21 -10.43 -32.63
C ASP A 74 -28.81 -10.03 -32.13
N MET A 75 -27.95 -11.02 -31.91
CA MET A 75 -26.59 -10.80 -31.44
C MET A 75 -25.78 -9.99 -32.47
N ASP A 76 -25.16 -8.90 -32.03
CA ASP A 76 -24.28 -8.10 -32.87
C ASP A 76 -22.92 -8.81 -33.03
N PRO A 77 -22.49 -9.16 -34.26
CA PRO A 77 -21.18 -9.76 -34.49
C PRO A 77 -20.01 -8.91 -33.97
N ALA A 78 -20.17 -7.58 -33.89
CA ALA A 78 -19.15 -6.68 -33.33
C ALA A 78 -18.98 -6.83 -31.81
N GLU A 79 -19.93 -7.47 -31.12
CA GLU A 79 -19.85 -7.75 -29.68
C GLU A 79 -19.19 -9.10 -29.36
N ILE A 80 -18.86 -9.91 -30.37
CA ILE A 80 -18.09 -11.16 -30.21
C ILE A 80 -16.64 -10.81 -29.85
N TRP A 81 -16.16 -11.33 -28.72
CA TRP A 81 -14.91 -10.89 -28.09
C TRP A 81 -13.84 -11.98 -27.96
N ALA A 82 -14.15 -13.20 -28.38
CA ALA A 82 -13.21 -14.32 -28.40
C ALA A 82 -13.61 -15.37 -29.44
N ASP A 83 -12.60 -16.10 -29.92
CA ASP A 83 -12.83 -17.37 -30.59
C ASP A 83 -13.27 -18.41 -29.58
N LEU A 84 -14.33 -19.16 -29.91
CA LEU A 84 -14.82 -20.22 -29.06
C LEU A 84 -14.16 -21.56 -29.41
N PRO A 85 -13.99 -22.45 -28.41
CA PRO A 85 -13.80 -23.87 -28.63
C PRO A 85 -14.74 -24.47 -29.69
N ALA A 86 -14.29 -25.50 -30.41
CA ALA A 86 -15.06 -26.11 -31.50
C ALA A 86 -16.44 -26.65 -31.06
N ASN A 87 -16.57 -27.10 -29.81
CA ASN A 87 -17.81 -27.68 -29.27
C ASN A 87 -18.73 -26.65 -28.57
N TRP A 88 -18.32 -25.39 -28.50
CA TRP A 88 -19.09 -24.30 -27.90
C TRP A 88 -19.94 -23.58 -28.94
N ALA A 89 -20.92 -22.82 -28.47
CA ALA A 89 -21.78 -22.00 -29.32
C ALA A 89 -22.00 -20.63 -28.69
N TRP A 90 -22.03 -19.59 -29.52
CA TRP A 90 -22.54 -18.30 -29.09
C TRP A 90 -24.05 -18.36 -28.92
N SER A 91 -24.52 -17.81 -27.80
CA SER A 91 -25.93 -17.60 -27.49
C SER A 91 -26.13 -16.20 -26.89
N GLN A 92 -27.31 -15.92 -26.39
CA GLN A 92 -27.61 -14.71 -25.63
C GLN A 92 -28.25 -15.09 -24.29
N ILE A 93 -28.10 -14.26 -23.26
CA ILE A 93 -28.66 -14.54 -21.92
C ILE A 93 -30.17 -14.82 -21.99
N SER A 94 -30.90 -14.10 -22.83
CA SER A 94 -32.34 -14.31 -23.03
C SER A 94 -32.71 -15.67 -23.62
N ASN A 95 -31.80 -16.32 -24.34
CA ASN A 95 -32.03 -17.64 -24.91
C ASN A 95 -31.87 -18.76 -23.86
N LEU A 96 -31.06 -18.54 -22.82
CA LEU A 96 -30.75 -19.52 -21.76
C LEU A 96 -31.94 -19.87 -20.85
N GLY A 97 -33.02 -19.06 -20.86
CA GLY A 97 -34.12 -19.26 -19.92
C GLY A 97 -35.21 -18.20 -19.99
N PHE A 98 -35.85 -17.92 -18.85
CA PHE A 98 -36.91 -16.92 -18.71
C PHE A 98 -36.41 -15.67 -17.98
N ILE A 99 -36.73 -14.48 -18.49
CA ILE A 99 -36.30 -13.21 -17.90
C ILE A 99 -37.38 -12.68 -16.97
N SER A 100 -37.01 -12.43 -15.71
CA SER A 100 -37.90 -11.89 -14.65
C SER A 100 -39.27 -12.60 -14.56
N PRO A 101 -39.32 -13.95 -14.44
CA PRO A 101 -40.58 -14.66 -14.24
C PRO A 101 -41.25 -14.20 -12.94
N ARG A 102 -42.59 -14.19 -12.93
CA ARG A 102 -43.37 -13.89 -11.72
C ARG A 102 -43.65 -15.18 -10.96
N ASN A 103 -43.68 -15.06 -9.64
CA ASN A 103 -44.15 -16.09 -8.73
C ASN A 103 -45.55 -15.71 -8.23
N GLU A 104 -46.43 -16.71 -8.11
CA GLU A 104 -47.77 -16.59 -7.54
C GLU A 104 -47.87 -17.57 -6.37
N ALA A 105 -48.33 -17.09 -5.23
CA ALA A 105 -48.47 -17.85 -3.98
C ALA A 105 -49.51 -17.19 -3.09
N ASP A 106 -49.99 -17.92 -2.07
CA ASP A 106 -50.90 -17.38 -1.06
C ASP A 106 -50.22 -16.28 -0.22
N ASP A 107 -51.00 -15.30 0.21
CA ASP A 107 -50.56 -14.08 0.89
C ASP A 107 -49.83 -14.35 2.22
N HIS A 108 -50.18 -15.45 2.89
CA HIS A 108 -49.63 -15.80 4.20
C HIS A 108 -48.43 -16.73 4.14
N VAL A 109 -48.04 -17.19 2.94
CA VAL A 109 -46.85 -18.02 2.78
C VAL A 109 -45.61 -17.21 3.10
N GLU A 110 -44.74 -17.76 3.92
CA GLU A 110 -43.42 -17.17 4.18
C GLU A 110 -42.52 -17.36 2.95
N ALA A 111 -41.86 -16.26 2.55
CA ALA A 111 -40.98 -16.22 1.40
C ALA A 111 -39.73 -15.40 1.72
N SER A 112 -38.70 -15.52 0.88
CA SER A 112 -37.43 -14.85 1.10
C SER A 112 -37.43 -13.42 0.55
N PHE A 113 -36.91 -12.48 1.32
CA PHE A 113 -36.63 -11.13 0.88
C PHE A 113 -35.11 -10.88 0.81
N VAL A 114 -34.58 -10.56 -0.37
CA VAL A 114 -33.14 -10.33 -0.58
C VAL A 114 -32.86 -8.84 -0.90
N PRO A 115 -32.43 -8.04 0.09
CA PRO A 115 -31.94 -6.69 -0.15
C PRO A 115 -30.52 -6.69 -0.75
N MET A 116 -30.12 -5.58 -1.37
CA MET A 116 -28.82 -5.45 -2.07
C MET A 116 -27.57 -5.79 -1.22
N PRO A 117 -27.51 -5.49 0.09
CA PRO A 117 -26.38 -5.89 0.94
C PRO A 117 -26.17 -7.41 1.06
N MET A 118 -27.24 -8.20 0.90
CA MET A 118 -27.21 -9.66 1.01
C MET A 118 -26.81 -10.37 -0.29
N ILE A 119 -26.38 -9.60 -1.30
CA ILE A 119 -25.79 -10.12 -2.54
C ILE A 119 -24.30 -9.82 -2.52
N SER A 120 -23.48 -10.87 -2.60
CA SER A 120 -22.03 -10.75 -2.54
C SER A 120 -21.41 -10.28 -3.85
N THR A 121 -20.32 -9.53 -3.74
CA THR A 121 -19.42 -9.22 -4.87
C THR A 121 -18.53 -10.42 -5.20
N GLU A 122 -18.22 -11.25 -4.21
CA GLU A 122 -17.36 -12.43 -4.36
C GLU A 122 -18.10 -13.58 -5.06
N TYR A 123 -17.36 -14.41 -5.78
CA TYR A 123 -17.88 -15.65 -6.36
C TYR A 123 -17.93 -16.76 -5.30
N GLY A 124 -18.87 -17.69 -5.43
CA GLY A 124 -19.03 -18.83 -4.51
C GLY A 124 -19.67 -18.48 -3.15
N VAL A 125 -19.95 -17.21 -2.88
CA VAL A 125 -20.64 -16.77 -1.67
C VAL A 125 -22.14 -16.74 -1.92
N ALA A 126 -22.88 -17.59 -1.22
CA ALA A 126 -24.34 -17.64 -1.29
C ALA A 126 -24.97 -16.31 -0.84
N ASN A 127 -26.16 -16.01 -1.37
CA ASN A 127 -26.98 -14.92 -0.84
C ASN A 127 -27.44 -15.24 0.60
N ASP A 128 -27.75 -14.18 1.34
CA ASP A 128 -28.54 -14.24 2.57
C ASP A 128 -29.95 -13.69 2.29
N HIS A 129 -30.89 -13.88 3.22
CA HIS A 129 -32.26 -13.36 3.08
C HIS A 129 -32.94 -13.12 4.42
N GLU A 130 -33.94 -12.26 4.38
CA GLU A 130 -34.91 -12.10 5.45
C GLU A 130 -36.16 -12.93 5.14
N VAL A 131 -36.77 -13.54 6.16
CA VAL A 131 -38.06 -14.24 6.00
C VAL A 131 -39.19 -13.22 6.17
N ARG A 132 -40.10 -13.14 5.20
CA ARG A 132 -41.26 -12.23 5.24
C ARG A 132 -42.52 -12.89 4.67
N PRO A 133 -43.72 -12.51 5.12
CA PRO A 133 -44.96 -12.92 4.48
C PRO A 133 -45.03 -12.46 3.02
N TRP A 134 -45.49 -13.32 2.12
CA TRP A 134 -45.54 -13.02 0.68
C TRP A 134 -46.35 -11.76 0.36
N ALA A 135 -47.44 -11.52 1.09
CA ALA A 135 -48.28 -10.32 0.93
C ALA A 135 -47.50 -9.00 0.98
N GLU A 136 -46.43 -8.94 1.78
CA GLU A 136 -45.61 -7.74 1.97
C GLU A 136 -44.63 -7.51 0.82
N ILE A 137 -44.17 -8.58 0.17
CA ILE A 137 -43.07 -8.54 -0.80
C ILE A 137 -43.47 -8.97 -2.22
N LYS A 138 -44.74 -9.33 -2.45
CA LYS A 138 -45.27 -9.69 -3.78
C LYS A 138 -45.47 -8.51 -4.74
N LYS A 139 -45.44 -7.27 -4.24
CA LYS A 139 -45.64 -6.04 -5.03
C LYS A 139 -44.51 -5.05 -4.75
N GLY A 140 -44.08 -4.33 -5.79
CA GLY A 140 -43.03 -3.31 -5.66
C GLY A 140 -41.60 -3.84 -5.61
N TYR A 141 -41.40 -5.16 -5.78
CA TYR A 141 -40.10 -5.82 -5.71
C TYR A 141 -39.86 -6.77 -6.91
N THR A 142 -38.62 -7.24 -7.06
CA THR A 142 -38.21 -8.14 -8.14
C THR A 142 -38.35 -9.59 -7.69
N HIS A 143 -39.13 -10.40 -8.39
CA HIS A 143 -39.40 -11.80 -8.01
C HIS A 143 -38.26 -12.71 -8.50
N PHE A 144 -37.99 -13.77 -7.75
CA PHE A 144 -37.08 -14.85 -8.14
C PHE A 144 -37.46 -16.14 -7.40
N ALA A 145 -37.00 -17.28 -7.88
CA ALA A 145 -37.16 -18.60 -7.27
C ALA A 145 -35.81 -19.26 -7.02
N GLU A 146 -35.83 -20.39 -6.31
CA GLU A 146 -34.67 -21.24 -6.08
C GLU A 146 -33.99 -21.58 -7.42
N GLY A 147 -32.68 -21.33 -7.51
CA GLY A 147 -31.90 -21.55 -8.74
C GLY A 147 -31.97 -20.43 -9.78
N ASP A 148 -32.77 -19.38 -9.57
CA ASP A 148 -32.73 -18.19 -10.44
C ASP A 148 -31.39 -17.44 -10.24
N VAL A 149 -30.90 -16.83 -11.31
CA VAL A 149 -29.67 -16.02 -11.32
C VAL A 149 -30.03 -14.54 -11.28
N GLY A 150 -29.46 -13.81 -10.33
CA GLY A 150 -29.63 -12.37 -10.16
C GLY A 150 -28.37 -11.58 -10.50
N LEU A 151 -28.55 -10.44 -11.18
CA LEU A 151 -27.51 -9.44 -11.44
C LEU A 151 -27.96 -8.07 -10.91
N ALA A 152 -27.13 -7.44 -10.08
CA ALA A 152 -27.34 -6.05 -9.69
C ALA A 152 -27.17 -5.12 -10.90
N LYS A 153 -28.13 -4.22 -11.13
CA LYS A 153 -28.12 -3.36 -12.32
C LYS A 153 -27.64 -1.94 -12.07
N ILE A 154 -27.46 -1.51 -10.82
CA ILE A 154 -27.17 -0.13 -10.42
C ILE A 154 -25.72 0.07 -9.96
N THR A 155 -25.14 1.25 -10.18
CA THR A 155 -23.85 1.67 -9.60
C THR A 155 -23.90 1.79 -8.07
N PRO A 156 -22.85 1.38 -7.33
CA PRO A 156 -21.65 0.68 -7.78
C PRO A 156 -21.82 -0.86 -7.79
N CYS A 157 -23.02 -1.38 -7.54
CA CYS A 157 -23.25 -2.81 -7.37
C CYS A 157 -22.99 -3.61 -8.65
N PHE A 158 -23.39 -3.09 -9.82
CA PHE A 158 -23.03 -3.68 -11.11
C PHE A 158 -21.52 -3.65 -11.34
N GLU A 159 -20.88 -2.50 -11.13
CA GLU A 159 -19.44 -2.28 -11.32
C GLU A 159 -18.59 -3.23 -10.45
N ASN A 160 -19.08 -3.57 -9.26
CA ASN A 160 -18.44 -4.51 -8.34
C ASN A 160 -18.81 -5.98 -8.59
N GLY A 161 -19.57 -6.28 -9.65
CA GLY A 161 -19.94 -7.64 -10.03
C GLY A 161 -20.90 -8.33 -9.06
N LYS A 162 -21.80 -7.59 -8.39
CA LYS A 162 -22.83 -8.20 -7.53
C LYS A 162 -23.79 -9.03 -8.36
N SER A 163 -23.66 -10.34 -8.24
CA SER A 163 -24.52 -11.34 -8.85
C SER A 163 -24.48 -12.62 -8.02
N THR A 164 -25.54 -13.40 -8.08
CA THR A 164 -25.69 -14.63 -7.29
C THR A 164 -26.64 -15.59 -7.99
N VAL A 165 -26.51 -16.88 -7.69
CA VAL A 165 -27.65 -17.79 -7.80
C VAL A 165 -28.42 -17.69 -6.50
N PHE A 166 -29.74 -17.54 -6.57
CA PHE A 166 -30.58 -17.51 -5.38
C PHE A 166 -30.72 -18.91 -4.82
N ARG A 167 -30.22 -19.11 -3.60
CA ARG A 167 -30.19 -20.40 -2.92
C ARG A 167 -30.79 -20.34 -1.53
N ASN A 168 -31.24 -21.51 -1.06
CA ASN A 168 -31.76 -21.72 0.28
C ASN A 168 -32.95 -20.80 0.61
N LEU A 169 -33.78 -20.51 -0.40
CA LEU A 169 -34.91 -19.61 -0.21
C LEU A 169 -35.99 -20.30 0.63
N THR A 170 -36.46 -19.61 1.65
CA THR A 170 -37.68 -19.96 2.38
C THR A 170 -38.84 -20.12 1.41
N GLY A 171 -39.47 -21.29 1.42
CA GLY A 171 -40.56 -21.64 0.49
C GLY A 171 -40.12 -21.92 -0.96
N GLY A 172 -38.81 -21.83 -1.27
CA GLY A 172 -38.27 -21.99 -2.62
C GLY A 172 -38.46 -20.79 -3.54
N PHE A 173 -38.92 -19.64 -3.01
CA PHE A 173 -39.09 -18.42 -3.78
C PHE A 173 -39.00 -17.16 -2.93
N GLY A 174 -38.94 -16.02 -3.60
CA GLY A 174 -38.82 -14.74 -2.93
C GLY A 174 -38.97 -13.54 -3.86
N SER A 175 -38.70 -12.39 -3.26
CA SER A 175 -38.56 -11.11 -3.92
C SER A 175 -37.35 -10.36 -3.36
N GLY A 176 -36.84 -9.37 -4.08
CA GLY A 176 -35.73 -8.56 -3.60
C GLY A 176 -35.78 -7.15 -4.13
N THR A 177 -34.70 -6.42 -3.91
CA THR A 177 -34.54 -5.06 -4.42
C THR A 177 -34.96 -4.93 -5.90
N THR A 178 -35.56 -3.80 -6.25
CA THR A 178 -35.99 -3.48 -7.61
C THR A 178 -34.81 -3.34 -8.58
N GLU A 179 -33.58 -3.25 -8.06
CA GLU A 179 -32.35 -3.02 -8.80
C GLU A 179 -31.67 -4.32 -9.29
N LEU A 180 -32.47 -5.34 -9.60
CA LEU A 180 -32.00 -6.62 -10.13
C LEU A 180 -32.51 -6.88 -11.56
N HIS A 181 -31.67 -7.57 -12.34
CA HIS A 181 -32.09 -8.37 -13.49
C HIS A 181 -32.10 -9.84 -13.08
N ILE A 182 -33.11 -10.59 -13.51
CA ILE A 182 -33.29 -12.01 -13.14
C ILE A 182 -33.35 -12.87 -14.40
N LEU A 183 -32.61 -13.97 -14.39
CA LEU A 183 -32.72 -15.09 -15.32
C LEU A 183 -33.13 -16.34 -14.54
N ARG A 184 -34.14 -17.05 -15.03
CA ARG A 184 -34.43 -18.45 -14.64
C ARG A 184 -33.85 -19.37 -15.70
N PRO A 185 -32.68 -20.00 -15.48
CA PRO A 185 -32.04 -20.84 -16.48
C PRO A 185 -32.87 -22.10 -16.75
N VAL A 186 -32.76 -22.63 -17.98
CA VAL A 186 -33.38 -23.89 -18.39
C VAL A 186 -32.28 -24.76 -18.97
N LEU A 187 -31.99 -25.92 -18.38
CA LEU A 187 -30.94 -26.85 -18.82
C LEU A 187 -29.52 -26.23 -18.93
N VAL A 188 -29.25 -25.14 -18.21
CA VAL A 188 -27.95 -24.47 -18.12
C VAL A 188 -27.56 -24.42 -16.65
N ASP A 189 -26.28 -24.64 -16.37
CA ASP A 189 -25.75 -24.51 -15.01
C ASP A 189 -25.83 -23.03 -14.56
N PRO A 190 -26.61 -22.71 -13.50
CA PRO A 190 -26.76 -21.34 -13.03
C PRO A 190 -25.45 -20.74 -12.50
N ASP A 191 -24.54 -21.56 -11.96
CA ASP A 191 -23.25 -21.08 -11.44
C ASP A 191 -22.32 -20.70 -12.60
N PHE A 192 -22.40 -21.40 -13.74
CA PHE A 192 -21.70 -20.98 -14.96
C PHE A 192 -22.21 -19.64 -15.50
N VAL A 193 -23.51 -19.37 -15.39
CA VAL A 193 -24.06 -18.04 -15.72
C VAL A 193 -23.47 -16.97 -14.78
N VAL A 194 -23.39 -17.23 -13.48
CA VAL A 194 -22.79 -16.28 -12.52
C VAL A 194 -21.31 -16.05 -12.80
N LEU A 195 -20.55 -17.09 -13.18
CA LEU A 195 -19.16 -16.96 -13.62
C LEU A 195 -19.03 -15.94 -14.76
N PHE A 196 -19.89 -16.06 -15.78
CA PHE A 196 -19.94 -15.11 -16.88
C PHE A 196 -20.29 -13.69 -16.42
N LEU A 197 -21.32 -13.54 -15.59
CA LEU A 197 -21.77 -12.24 -15.09
C LEU A 197 -20.75 -11.55 -14.17
N LYS A 198 -19.83 -12.30 -13.55
CA LYS A 198 -18.71 -11.76 -12.75
C LYS A 198 -17.42 -11.60 -13.55
N SER A 199 -17.37 -12.08 -14.79
CA SER A 199 -16.17 -11.99 -15.61
C SER A 199 -15.79 -10.53 -15.90
N PRO A 200 -14.47 -10.21 -15.94
CA PRO A 200 -14.00 -8.88 -16.31
C PRO A 200 -14.62 -8.39 -17.62
N GLN A 201 -14.69 -9.27 -18.62
CA GLN A 201 -15.23 -8.95 -19.93
C GLN A 201 -16.68 -8.45 -19.89
N PHE A 202 -17.57 -9.13 -19.15
CA PHE A 202 -18.96 -8.69 -19.03
C PHE A 202 -19.06 -7.37 -18.26
N ILE A 203 -18.39 -7.24 -17.13
CA ILE A 203 -18.47 -6.02 -16.31
C ILE A 203 -17.89 -4.81 -17.05
N GLU A 204 -16.68 -4.91 -17.59
CA GLU A 204 -15.97 -3.79 -18.23
C GLU A 204 -16.67 -3.31 -19.51
N THR A 205 -17.30 -4.19 -20.28
CA THR A 205 -18.10 -3.79 -21.45
C THR A 205 -19.45 -3.20 -21.07
N GLY A 206 -19.98 -3.52 -19.89
CA GLY A 206 -21.26 -2.99 -19.39
C GLY A 206 -21.14 -1.60 -18.77
N ILE A 207 -20.03 -1.30 -18.08
CA ILE A 207 -19.77 0.02 -17.45
C ILE A 207 -20.00 1.20 -18.40
N PRO A 208 -19.43 1.26 -19.63
CA PRO A 208 -19.64 2.37 -20.54
C PRO A 208 -21.07 2.45 -21.10
N LYS A 209 -21.84 1.34 -21.03
CA LYS A 209 -23.23 1.26 -21.50
C LYS A 209 -24.24 1.62 -20.40
N MET A 210 -23.80 1.91 -19.17
CA MET A 210 -24.71 2.33 -18.09
C MET A 210 -25.23 3.76 -18.30
N THR A 211 -26.52 3.95 -18.08
CA THR A 211 -27.21 5.25 -18.28
C THR A 211 -27.82 5.77 -16.98
N GLY A 212 -27.95 7.09 -16.84
CA GLY A 212 -28.49 7.75 -15.64
C GLY A 212 -27.66 8.95 -15.18
N THR A 213 -28.02 9.52 -14.04
CA THR A 213 -27.28 10.63 -13.41
C THR A 213 -26.06 10.12 -12.65
N ALA A 214 -25.05 10.99 -12.46
CA ALA A 214 -23.82 10.65 -11.73
C ALA A 214 -24.15 10.07 -10.34
N GLY A 215 -23.68 8.85 -10.06
CA GLY A 215 -23.94 8.10 -8.81
C GLY A 215 -25.16 7.17 -8.82
N GLN A 216 -26.04 7.22 -9.83
CA GLN A 216 -27.21 6.34 -9.96
C GLN A 216 -27.41 5.85 -11.39
N LYS A 217 -26.33 5.37 -12.01
CA LYS A 217 -26.41 4.77 -13.34
C LYS A 217 -26.93 3.33 -13.26
N ARG A 218 -27.58 2.88 -14.32
CA ARG A 218 -28.10 1.51 -14.47
C ARG A 218 -27.69 0.89 -15.79
N VAL A 219 -27.38 -0.40 -15.76
CA VAL A 219 -27.28 -1.22 -16.96
C VAL A 219 -28.68 -1.60 -17.45
N SER A 220 -28.93 -1.43 -18.74
CA SER A 220 -30.26 -1.63 -19.32
C SER A 220 -30.65 -3.12 -19.30
N SER A 221 -31.96 -3.40 -19.35
CA SER A 221 -32.44 -4.77 -19.56
C SER A 221 -32.00 -5.31 -20.91
N GLU A 222 -31.90 -4.44 -21.93
CA GLU A 222 -31.47 -4.81 -23.27
C GLU A 222 -30.05 -5.37 -23.23
N TYR A 223 -29.10 -4.62 -22.64
CA TYR A 223 -27.72 -5.08 -22.47
C TYR A 223 -27.67 -6.46 -21.80
N PHE A 224 -28.38 -6.66 -20.68
CA PHE A 224 -28.43 -7.95 -20.01
C PHE A 224 -28.98 -9.05 -20.94
N THR A 225 -30.10 -8.82 -21.62
CA THR A 225 -30.77 -9.86 -22.42
C THR A 225 -30.06 -10.22 -23.73
N SER A 226 -29.42 -9.25 -24.38
CA SER A 226 -28.79 -9.41 -25.70
C SER A 226 -27.28 -9.70 -25.63
N SER A 227 -26.67 -9.60 -24.45
CA SER A 227 -25.23 -9.85 -24.26
C SER A 227 -24.83 -11.22 -24.82
N PRO A 228 -23.77 -11.28 -25.66
CA PRO A 228 -23.22 -12.53 -26.15
C PRO A 228 -22.76 -13.43 -25.01
N PHE A 229 -23.31 -14.64 -24.96
CA PHE A 229 -23.02 -15.64 -23.95
C PHE A 229 -22.28 -16.83 -24.59
N PRO A 230 -21.05 -17.16 -24.17
CA PRO A 230 -20.31 -18.29 -24.70
C PRO A 230 -20.80 -19.58 -24.02
N LEU A 231 -21.65 -20.35 -24.68
CA LEU A 231 -22.28 -21.54 -24.11
C LEU A 231 -21.42 -22.80 -24.37
N PRO A 232 -20.90 -23.47 -23.32
CA PRO A 232 -20.27 -24.79 -23.43
C PRO A 232 -21.32 -25.91 -23.45
N PRO A 233 -20.93 -27.13 -23.84
CA PRO A 233 -21.64 -28.36 -23.45
C PRO A 233 -22.00 -28.39 -21.96
N LEU A 234 -23.15 -28.96 -21.60
CA LEU A 234 -23.60 -28.97 -20.20
C LEU A 234 -22.64 -29.74 -19.27
N ALA A 235 -22.06 -30.84 -19.76
CA ALA A 235 -21.05 -31.58 -19.00
C ALA A 235 -19.80 -30.72 -18.74
N GLU A 236 -19.35 -29.97 -19.74
CA GLU A 236 -18.22 -29.06 -19.62
C GLU A 236 -18.52 -27.87 -18.69
N GLN A 237 -19.75 -27.32 -18.69
CA GLN A 237 -20.17 -26.30 -17.72
C GLN A 237 -19.90 -26.74 -16.27
N HIS A 238 -20.34 -27.95 -15.90
CA HIS A 238 -20.10 -28.49 -14.55
C HIS A 238 -18.60 -28.69 -14.28
N ARG A 239 -17.81 -29.16 -15.27
CA ARG A 239 -16.35 -29.29 -15.12
C ARG A 239 -15.67 -27.92 -14.90
N ILE A 240 -16.11 -26.89 -15.62
CA ILE A 240 -15.61 -25.52 -15.47
C ILE A 240 -15.95 -24.98 -14.08
N VAL A 241 -17.21 -25.08 -13.64
CA VAL A 241 -17.65 -24.61 -12.32
C VAL A 241 -16.84 -25.30 -11.21
N ALA A 242 -16.74 -26.63 -11.25
CA ALA A 242 -15.95 -27.39 -10.28
C ALA A 242 -14.48 -26.94 -10.24
N LYS A 243 -13.88 -26.66 -11.40
CA LYS A 243 -12.49 -26.17 -11.46
C LYS A 243 -12.34 -24.75 -10.95
N VAL A 244 -13.29 -23.86 -11.23
CA VAL A 244 -13.27 -22.50 -10.66
C VAL A 244 -13.40 -22.57 -9.14
N ASP A 245 -14.31 -23.37 -8.59
CA ASP A 245 -14.46 -23.55 -7.14
C ASP A 245 -13.16 -24.02 -6.48
N GLU A 246 -12.49 -25.01 -7.07
CA GLU A 246 -11.19 -25.52 -6.61
C GLU A 246 -10.14 -24.38 -6.55
N LEU A 247 -10.05 -23.58 -7.61
CA LEU A 247 -9.08 -22.50 -7.75
C LEU A 247 -9.38 -21.30 -6.84
N MET A 248 -10.65 -20.98 -6.64
CA MET A 248 -11.08 -19.92 -5.73
C MET A 248 -10.78 -20.30 -4.28
N ALA A 249 -11.07 -21.55 -3.89
CA ALA A 249 -10.70 -22.06 -2.57
C ALA A 249 -9.18 -22.07 -2.34
N LEU A 250 -8.39 -22.33 -3.39
CA LEU A 250 -6.94 -22.20 -3.34
C LEU A 250 -6.50 -20.74 -3.13
N CYS A 251 -7.09 -19.79 -3.88
CA CYS A 251 -6.86 -18.36 -3.68
C CYS A 251 -7.15 -17.91 -2.24
N ASP A 252 -8.23 -18.42 -1.63
CA ASP A 252 -8.61 -18.09 -0.25
C ASP A 252 -7.59 -18.61 0.76
N ARG A 253 -7.13 -19.86 0.61
CA ARG A 253 -6.06 -20.42 1.46
C ARG A 253 -4.79 -19.59 1.40
N LEU A 254 -4.45 -19.09 0.22
CA LEU A 254 -3.22 -18.32 0.01
C LEU A 254 -3.35 -16.90 0.54
N ALA A 255 -4.53 -16.30 0.45
CA ALA A 255 -4.83 -15.03 1.10
C ALA A 255 -4.65 -15.14 2.62
N GLU A 256 -5.19 -16.19 3.22
CA GLU A 256 -5.09 -16.40 4.67
C GLU A 256 -3.65 -16.74 5.12
N ALA A 257 -2.92 -17.57 4.34
CA ALA A 257 -1.53 -17.89 4.61
C ALA A 257 -0.63 -16.65 4.53
N ARG A 258 -0.85 -15.77 3.55
CA ARG A 258 -0.14 -14.49 3.42
C ARG A 258 -0.43 -13.58 4.60
N LYS A 259 -1.71 -13.38 4.93
CA LYS A 259 -2.14 -12.56 6.07
C LYS A 259 -1.50 -13.04 7.37
N THR A 260 -1.55 -14.35 7.65
CA THR A 260 -0.93 -14.95 8.83
C THR A 260 0.58 -14.68 8.89
N ARG A 261 1.28 -14.84 7.76
CA ARG A 261 2.73 -14.59 7.68
C ARG A 261 3.07 -13.13 7.93
N GLU A 262 2.29 -12.20 7.38
CA GLU A 262 2.45 -10.77 7.60
C GLU A 262 2.21 -10.41 9.08
N GLU A 263 1.17 -10.94 9.71
CA GLU A 263 0.88 -10.71 11.13
C GLU A 263 1.99 -11.25 12.06
N VAL A 264 2.49 -12.46 11.78
CA VAL A 264 3.60 -13.07 12.55
C VAL A 264 4.85 -12.20 12.44
N ARG A 265 5.16 -11.73 11.23
CA ARG A 265 6.31 -10.87 10.97
C ARG A 265 6.18 -9.52 11.66
N ASP A 266 5.01 -8.88 11.62
CA ASP A 266 4.76 -7.62 12.29
C ASP A 266 4.93 -7.75 13.81
N LYS A 267 4.41 -8.84 14.41
CA LYS A 267 4.62 -9.14 15.83
C LYS A 267 6.10 -9.35 16.16
N LEU A 268 6.84 -10.08 15.31
CA LEU A 268 8.27 -10.33 15.52
C LEU A 268 9.10 -9.04 15.40
N THR A 269 8.81 -8.19 14.42
CA THR A 269 9.46 -6.89 14.24
C THR A 269 9.16 -5.95 15.40
N ALA A 270 7.89 -5.86 15.82
CA ALA A 270 7.50 -5.05 16.98
C ALA A 270 8.16 -5.54 18.28
N ALA A 271 8.16 -6.85 18.53
CA ALA A 271 8.83 -7.45 19.68
C ALA A 271 10.35 -7.22 19.66
N SER A 272 10.97 -7.24 18.47
CA SER A 272 12.39 -6.96 18.28
C SER A 272 12.73 -5.51 18.63
N PHE A 273 11.96 -4.54 18.14
CA PHE A 273 12.14 -3.13 18.52
C PHE A 273 11.85 -2.87 20.01
N ALA A 274 10.83 -3.53 20.55
CA ALA A 274 10.45 -3.43 21.96
C ALA A 274 11.52 -3.97 22.91
N ARG A 275 12.53 -4.74 22.45
CA ARG A 275 13.69 -5.13 23.26
C ARG A 275 14.79 -4.06 23.33
N LEU A 276 14.77 -3.07 22.43
CA LEU A 276 15.78 -2.00 22.36
C LEU A 276 15.34 -0.71 23.05
N THR A 277 14.05 -0.59 23.32
CA THR A 277 13.40 0.58 23.91
C THR A 277 13.03 0.51 25.40
N PRO A 278 13.06 -0.62 26.14
CA PRO A 278 12.66 -0.61 27.54
C PRO A 278 13.62 0.23 28.40
N PRO A 279 13.09 1.00 29.38
CA PRO A 279 13.92 1.68 30.36
C PRO A 279 14.79 0.70 31.17
N ASP A 280 14.31 -0.52 31.42
CA ASP A 280 14.93 -1.53 32.29
C ASP A 280 15.61 -2.69 31.52
N THR A 281 16.06 -2.46 30.29
CA THR A 281 16.86 -3.51 29.61
C THR A 281 18.16 -3.68 30.39
N ASN A 282 18.38 -4.85 30.99
CA ASN A 282 19.61 -5.18 31.70
C ASN A 282 20.81 -4.79 30.82
N PRO A 283 21.76 -3.96 31.31
CA PRO A 283 22.90 -3.49 30.52
C PRO A 283 23.71 -4.63 29.88
N GLU A 284 23.71 -5.81 30.50
CA GLU A 284 24.40 -7.00 30.00
C GLU A 284 23.73 -7.65 28.78
N ASP A 285 22.39 -7.63 28.70
CA ASP A 285 21.63 -8.29 27.62
C ASP A 285 21.41 -7.36 26.41
N PHE A 286 21.56 -6.06 26.61
CA PHE A 286 21.31 -5.05 25.59
C PHE A 286 22.20 -5.21 24.33
N PRO A 287 23.53 -5.46 24.42
CA PRO A 287 24.38 -5.65 23.25
C PRO A 287 23.93 -6.84 22.40
N THR A 288 23.54 -7.95 23.03
CA THR A 288 23.04 -9.14 22.33
C THR A 288 21.71 -8.86 21.64
N HIS A 289 20.80 -8.13 22.28
CA HIS A 289 19.56 -7.69 21.64
C HIS A 289 19.81 -6.75 20.46
N ALA A 290 20.69 -5.76 20.62
CA ALA A 290 21.05 -4.83 19.55
C ALA A 290 21.67 -5.54 18.35
N ALA A 291 22.61 -6.46 18.59
CA ALA A 291 23.21 -7.28 17.54
C ALA A 291 22.17 -8.12 16.80
N PHE A 292 21.33 -8.86 17.53
CA PHE A 292 20.25 -9.66 16.94
C PHE A 292 19.33 -8.80 16.08
N VAL A 293 18.89 -7.65 16.57
CA VAL A 293 17.96 -6.79 15.83
C VAL A 293 18.61 -6.22 14.58
N LEU A 294 19.86 -5.76 14.66
CA LEU A 294 20.57 -5.20 13.50
C LEU A 294 20.93 -6.26 12.44
N GLU A 295 21.11 -7.51 12.84
CA GLU A 295 21.38 -8.64 11.93
C GLU A 295 20.10 -9.27 11.35
N ALA A 296 19.04 -9.41 12.16
CA ALA A 296 17.81 -10.08 11.76
C ALA A 296 16.83 -9.15 11.03
N LEU A 297 16.79 -7.85 11.38
CA LEU A 297 15.84 -6.92 10.77
C LEU A 297 15.92 -6.83 9.24
N PRO A 298 17.09 -6.87 8.59
CA PRO A 298 17.17 -6.92 7.13
C PRO A 298 16.34 -8.06 6.52
N ALA A 299 16.26 -9.21 7.18
CA ALA A 299 15.46 -10.36 6.73
C ALA A 299 13.98 -10.26 7.14
N LEU A 300 13.69 -9.56 8.24
CA LEU A 300 12.32 -9.37 8.74
C LEU A 300 11.62 -8.18 8.08
N THR A 301 12.39 -7.23 7.55
CA THR A 301 11.87 -5.97 7.02
C THR A 301 11.48 -6.11 5.57
N THR A 302 10.25 -5.73 5.30
CA THR A 302 9.55 -6.11 4.05
C THR A 302 8.51 -5.08 3.67
N ARG A 303 8.39 -4.03 4.49
CA ARG A 303 7.59 -2.85 4.18
C ARG A 303 8.39 -1.59 4.49
N PRO A 304 8.19 -0.49 3.74
CA PRO A 304 8.89 0.76 3.98
C PRO A 304 8.67 1.37 5.38
N ASP A 305 7.49 1.19 5.99
CA ASP A 305 7.17 1.72 7.32
C ASP A 305 8.08 1.16 8.43
N GLN A 306 8.46 -0.12 8.31
CA GLN A 306 9.35 -0.78 9.27
C GLN A 306 10.79 -0.26 9.18
N ILE A 307 11.25 0.13 7.98
CA ILE A 307 12.59 0.71 7.79
C ILE A 307 12.69 2.08 8.46
N LYS A 308 11.62 2.88 8.39
CA LYS A 308 11.56 4.17 9.10
C LYS A 308 11.75 3.99 10.61
N THR A 309 11.09 2.99 11.21
CA THR A 309 11.25 2.64 12.63
C THR A 309 12.67 2.16 12.95
N LEU A 310 13.29 1.40 12.05
CA LEU A 310 14.69 0.98 12.18
C LEU A 310 15.64 2.18 12.23
N ARG A 311 15.52 3.12 11.30
CA ARG A 311 16.35 4.35 11.29
C ARG A 311 16.25 5.11 12.62
N GLN A 312 15.02 5.32 13.11
CA GLN A 312 14.79 6.02 14.38
C GLN A 312 15.41 5.27 15.57
N THR A 313 15.36 3.94 15.55
CA THR A 313 15.97 3.10 16.58
C THR A 313 17.49 3.22 16.55
N ILE A 314 18.12 3.13 15.37
CA ILE A 314 19.58 3.32 15.20
C ILE A 314 20.02 4.67 15.79
N LEU A 315 19.32 5.75 15.42
CA LEU A 315 19.63 7.09 15.93
C LEU A 315 19.44 7.19 17.46
N ASN A 316 18.41 6.55 18.03
CA ASN A 316 18.23 6.51 19.49
C ASN A 316 19.38 5.79 20.20
N LEU A 317 19.84 4.66 19.65
CA LEU A 317 20.92 3.89 20.24
C LEU A 317 22.26 4.62 20.14
N ALA A 318 22.50 5.33 19.03
CA ALA A 318 23.71 6.11 18.81
C ALA A 318 23.92 7.16 19.90
N VAL A 319 22.91 8.01 20.15
CA VAL A 319 23.00 9.11 21.11
C VAL A 319 22.94 8.67 22.58
N ARG A 320 22.66 7.39 22.85
CA ARG A 320 22.63 6.78 24.19
C ARG A 320 23.91 5.98 24.51
N GLY A 321 24.85 5.90 23.57
CA GLY A 321 26.07 5.10 23.71
C GLY A 321 25.80 3.60 23.79
N LYS A 322 24.78 3.17 23.06
CA LYS A 322 24.29 1.80 23.00
C LYS A 322 24.53 1.16 21.62
N LEU A 323 25.10 1.90 20.67
CA LEU A 323 25.28 1.43 19.29
C LEU A 323 26.61 0.70 19.05
N VAL A 324 27.65 1.06 19.82
CA VAL A 324 29.01 0.51 19.69
C VAL A 324 29.52 0.10 21.07
N GLU A 325 30.50 -0.80 21.11
CA GLU A 325 31.17 -1.19 22.35
C GLU A 325 32.02 -0.02 22.90
N GLN A 326 32.00 0.13 24.23
CA GLN A 326 32.81 1.11 24.96
C GLN A 326 34.24 0.58 25.10
N ASP A 327 35.23 1.45 24.87
CA ASP A 327 36.64 1.12 25.08
C ASP A 327 37.16 1.88 26.30
N LEU A 328 37.54 1.15 27.35
CA LEU A 328 38.08 1.73 28.59
C LEU A 328 39.44 2.39 28.40
N ALA A 329 40.14 2.14 27.28
CA ALA A 329 41.39 2.80 26.93
C ALA A 329 41.17 4.16 26.25
N ASP A 330 39.94 4.50 25.86
CA ASP A 330 39.65 5.80 25.28
C ASP A 330 39.86 6.92 26.31
N GLU A 331 40.34 8.08 25.82
CA GLU A 331 40.39 9.29 26.63
C GLU A 331 38.96 9.69 27.04
N PRO A 332 38.66 9.82 28.34
CA PRO A 332 37.29 10.09 28.79
C PRO A 332 36.82 11.46 28.29
N ALA A 333 35.52 11.58 28.02
CA ALA A 333 34.92 12.80 27.50
C ALA A 333 35.12 14.04 28.41
N SER A 334 35.45 13.83 29.69
CA SER A 334 35.83 14.89 30.61
C SER A 334 37.13 15.60 30.21
N GLU A 335 38.12 14.91 29.65
CA GLU A 335 39.35 15.54 29.15
C GLU A 335 39.11 16.27 27.83
N LEU A 336 38.32 15.68 26.94
CA LEU A 336 37.82 16.36 25.75
C LEU A 336 37.14 17.68 26.14
N LEU A 337 36.20 17.66 27.09
CA LEU A 337 35.50 18.86 27.54
C LEU A 337 36.45 19.95 28.05
N LYS A 338 37.49 19.59 28.82
CA LYS A 338 38.52 20.54 29.26
C LYS A 338 39.29 21.14 28.10
N ALA A 339 39.63 20.34 27.08
CA ALA A 339 40.29 20.83 25.87
C ALA A 339 39.40 21.82 25.10
N ILE A 340 38.10 21.52 25.00
CA ILE A 340 37.10 22.40 24.39
C ILE A 340 36.98 23.72 25.14
N GLU A 341 36.91 23.68 26.48
CA GLU A 341 36.87 24.89 27.32
C GLU A 341 38.11 25.76 27.10
N ALA A 342 39.30 25.15 27.11
CA ALA A 342 40.56 25.85 26.85
C ALA A 342 40.60 26.49 25.45
N GLU A 343 40.21 25.76 24.41
CA GLU A 343 40.16 26.27 23.04
C GLU A 343 39.16 27.43 22.92
N ARG A 344 37.97 27.28 23.52
CA ARG A 344 36.94 28.32 23.55
C ARG A 344 37.46 29.58 24.25
N HIS A 345 38.14 29.45 25.39
CA HIS A 345 38.77 30.56 26.08
C HIS A 345 39.79 31.30 25.20
N LEU A 346 40.62 30.56 24.44
CA LEU A 346 41.56 31.14 23.49
C LEU A 346 40.83 31.88 22.35
N LYS A 347 39.79 31.28 21.76
CA LYS A 347 38.98 31.89 20.69
C LYS A 347 38.22 33.14 21.16
N VAL A 348 37.74 33.17 22.40
CA VAL A 348 37.12 34.36 23.02
C VAL A 348 38.15 35.46 23.25
N LYS A 349 39.33 35.12 23.79
CA LYS A 349 40.45 36.07 23.98
C LYS A 349 40.91 36.67 22.65
N ALA A 350 40.90 35.87 21.57
CA ALA A 350 41.21 36.30 20.21
C ALA A 350 40.06 37.05 19.51
N LYS A 351 38.92 37.30 20.18
CA LYS A 351 37.70 37.93 19.62
C LYS A 351 37.12 37.21 18.41
N LYS A 352 37.45 35.92 18.21
CA LYS A 352 36.89 35.07 17.15
C LYS A 352 35.51 34.53 17.54
N ILE A 353 35.28 34.34 18.84
CA ILE A 353 33.98 33.97 19.42
C ILE A 353 33.53 35.07 20.39
N ARG A 354 32.22 35.37 20.39
CA ARG A 354 31.62 36.30 21.35
C ARG A 354 31.53 35.66 22.73
N THR A 355 31.84 36.42 23.77
CA THR A 355 31.56 36.02 25.16
C THR A 355 30.06 35.81 25.33
N SER A 356 29.66 34.64 25.82
CA SER A 356 28.27 34.34 26.18
C SER A 356 28.11 34.37 27.70
N LYS A 357 26.86 34.52 28.16
CA LYS A 357 26.54 34.30 29.57
C LYS A 357 26.82 32.81 29.92
N PRO A 358 27.18 32.51 31.18
CA PRO A 358 27.22 31.14 31.66
C PRO A 358 25.84 30.48 31.49
N LEU A 359 25.84 29.23 31.00
CA LEU A 359 24.63 28.42 30.89
C LEU A 359 24.26 27.82 32.24
N ALA A 360 23.00 27.41 32.41
CA ALA A 360 22.53 26.82 33.65
C ALA A 360 23.25 25.48 33.96
N ALA A 361 23.52 25.24 35.24
CA ALA A 361 23.97 23.93 35.69
C ALA A 361 22.95 22.86 35.28
N ILE A 362 23.44 21.67 34.91
CA ILE A 362 22.58 20.55 34.53
C ILE A 362 22.01 19.96 35.82
N ARG A 363 20.68 19.89 35.92
CA ARG A 363 20.00 19.27 37.07
C ARG A 363 19.74 17.78 36.82
N ASN A 364 19.66 17.00 37.89
CA ASN A 364 19.43 15.55 37.78
C ASN A 364 18.07 15.20 37.14
N ASP A 365 17.05 16.04 37.31
CA ASP A 365 15.73 15.85 36.71
C ASP A 365 15.68 16.15 35.20
N GLU A 366 16.75 16.71 34.64
CA GLU A 366 16.89 16.94 33.19
C GLU A 366 17.52 15.74 32.46
N LEU A 367 18.03 14.74 33.19
CA LEU A 367 18.80 13.63 32.63
C LEU A 367 17.87 12.52 32.14
N PRO A 368 17.85 12.19 30.84
CA PRO A 368 16.90 11.23 30.28
C PRO A 368 17.28 9.76 30.51
N PHE A 369 18.56 9.46 30.84
CA PHE A 369 19.07 8.10 31.04
C PHE A 369 20.45 8.13 31.74
N ASP A 370 20.89 6.96 32.21
CA ASP A 370 22.24 6.76 32.77
C ASP A 370 23.31 6.69 31.67
N LEU A 371 24.42 7.40 31.87
CA LEU A 371 25.51 7.44 30.90
C LEU A 371 26.37 6.17 30.94
N PRO A 372 26.85 5.73 29.77
CA PRO A 372 28.04 4.89 29.62
C PRO A 372 29.26 5.36 30.44
N SER A 373 30.18 4.43 30.70
CA SER A 373 31.48 4.77 31.25
C SER A 373 32.23 5.71 30.30
N GLY A 374 32.86 6.76 30.84
CA GLY A 374 33.65 7.72 30.07
C GLY A 374 32.86 8.85 29.38
N TRP A 375 31.52 8.79 29.38
CA TRP A 375 30.68 9.85 28.82
C TRP A 375 30.38 10.95 29.85
N VAL A 376 30.07 12.16 29.38
CA VAL A 376 29.69 13.28 30.25
C VAL A 376 28.45 14.02 29.72
N TRP A 377 27.60 14.49 30.64
CA TRP A 377 26.52 15.41 30.30
C TRP A 377 27.06 16.84 30.14
N VAL A 378 26.69 17.51 29.06
CA VAL A 378 27.10 18.88 28.79
C VAL A 378 25.98 19.66 28.10
N ARG A 379 25.92 20.98 28.32
CA ARG A 379 25.04 21.86 27.54
C ARG A 379 25.65 22.07 26.16
N LEU A 380 24.88 21.85 25.10
CA LEU A 380 25.34 21.91 23.71
C LEU A 380 26.05 23.23 23.40
N GLY A 381 25.54 24.36 23.91
CA GLY A 381 26.15 25.68 23.74
C GLY A 381 27.55 25.86 24.36
N ASN A 382 28.01 24.92 25.18
CA ASN A 382 29.39 24.90 25.68
C ASN A 382 30.38 24.27 24.71
N ILE A 383 29.92 23.40 23.84
CA ILE A 383 30.76 22.61 22.93
C ILE A 383 30.58 23.00 21.46
N ILE A 384 29.71 23.97 21.13
CA ILE A 384 29.57 24.49 19.77
C ILE A 384 29.83 26.00 19.68
N GLN A 385 30.16 26.44 18.47
CA GLN A 385 29.97 27.82 18.03
C GLN A 385 28.71 27.92 17.19
N LEU A 386 27.86 28.90 17.52
CA LEU A 386 26.56 29.09 16.87
C LEU A 386 26.47 30.46 16.19
N ILE A 387 26.15 30.46 14.91
CA ILE A 387 25.96 31.65 14.06
C ILE A 387 24.48 31.74 13.68
N SER A 388 23.81 32.81 14.10
CA SER A 388 22.41 33.04 13.78
C SER A 388 22.28 33.78 12.45
N GLY A 389 21.52 33.23 11.52
CA GLY A 389 21.29 33.86 10.22
C GLY A 389 20.51 35.16 10.31
N GLN A 390 20.62 36.00 9.28
CA GLN A 390 20.11 37.37 9.30
C GLN A 390 19.19 37.66 8.11
N HIS A 391 18.35 38.68 8.25
CA HIS A 391 17.45 39.07 7.16
C HIS A 391 18.22 39.92 6.17
N LEU A 392 18.12 39.57 4.89
CA LEU A 392 18.54 40.43 3.79
C LEU A 392 17.33 41.12 3.20
N GLN A 393 17.44 42.44 2.99
CA GLN A 393 16.46 43.23 2.24
C GLN A 393 16.53 42.89 0.75
N PRO A 394 15.48 43.17 -0.04
CA PRO A 394 15.49 42.94 -1.50
C PRO A 394 16.67 43.57 -2.24
N SER A 395 17.22 44.69 -1.76
CA SER A 395 18.41 45.33 -2.33
C SER A 395 19.74 44.65 -1.96
N GLU A 396 19.71 43.70 -1.04
CA GLU A 396 20.89 43.04 -0.46
C GLU A 396 21.08 41.61 -1.00
N TYR A 397 20.21 41.14 -1.90
CA TYR A 397 20.36 39.86 -2.60
C TYR A 397 19.93 39.97 -4.06
N SER A 398 20.46 39.08 -4.90
CA SER A 398 20.15 38.94 -6.31
C SER A 398 19.65 37.53 -6.60
N GLU A 399 18.83 37.38 -7.65
CA GLU A 399 18.46 36.07 -8.20
C GLU A 399 19.54 35.53 -9.14
N ASN A 400 20.46 36.39 -9.60
CA ASN A 400 21.64 35.97 -10.33
C ASN A 400 22.71 35.50 -9.34
N ILE A 401 22.97 34.19 -9.32
CA ILE A 401 23.88 33.54 -8.36
C ILE A 401 25.35 33.95 -8.53
N ASP A 402 25.72 34.49 -9.69
CA ASP A 402 27.10 34.90 -9.99
C ASP A 402 27.45 36.29 -9.44
N GLU A 403 26.45 37.07 -8.98
CA GLU A 403 26.63 38.47 -8.55
C GLU A 403 27.12 38.61 -7.10
N GLY A 404 27.23 37.52 -6.35
CA GLY A 404 27.59 37.59 -4.94
C GLY A 404 27.83 36.26 -4.27
N LEU A 405 27.74 36.26 -2.94
CA LEU A 405 27.95 35.08 -2.13
C LEU A 405 26.72 34.17 -2.20
N PRO A 406 26.83 32.83 -2.36
CA PRO A 406 25.68 31.94 -2.28
C PRO A 406 24.78 32.25 -1.08
N TYR A 407 23.47 32.29 -1.27
CA TYR A 407 22.51 32.64 -0.22
C TYR A 407 21.46 31.54 -0.04
N ILE A 408 21.52 30.86 1.11
CA ILE A 408 20.56 29.83 1.51
C ILE A 408 19.51 30.47 2.41
N THR A 409 18.25 30.28 2.02
CA THR A 409 17.12 30.96 2.64
C THR A 409 16.31 30.09 3.58
N GLY A 410 16.38 28.78 3.44
CA GLY A 410 15.66 27.86 4.32
C GLY A 410 15.74 26.41 3.84
N PRO A 411 14.87 25.53 4.36
CA PRO A 411 14.93 24.09 4.14
C PRO A 411 14.65 23.66 2.69
N SER A 412 14.05 24.52 1.86
CA SER A 412 13.85 24.27 0.42
C SER A 412 15.14 24.28 -0.40
N ASP A 413 16.20 24.84 0.19
CA ASP A 413 17.52 24.95 -0.43
C ASP A 413 18.44 23.79 0.01
N PHE A 414 17.92 22.84 0.80
CA PHE A 414 18.63 21.61 1.19
C PHE A 414 18.30 20.53 0.15
N GLY A 415 19.20 20.29 -0.80
CA GLY A 415 19.05 19.26 -1.83
C GLY A 415 19.47 17.88 -1.35
N SER A 416 19.15 16.85 -2.13
CA SER A 416 19.57 15.47 -1.85
C SER A 416 21.09 15.28 -1.95
N ASN A 417 21.77 16.11 -2.73
CA ASN A 417 23.21 16.02 -3.00
C ASN A 417 23.96 17.29 -2.58
N GLY A 418 23.48 18.00 -1.55
CA GLY A 418 24.09 19.24 -1.07
C GLY A 418 23.21 20.48 -1.24
N ALA A 419 23.80 21.66 -1.05
CA ALA A 419 23.05 22.92 -1.05
C ALA A 419 22.59 23.31 -2.48
N VAL A 420 21.31 23.70 -2.61
CA VAL A 420 20.74 24.23 -3.85
C VAL A 420 20.69 25.76 -3.76
N VAL A 421 21.66 26.41 -4.40
CA VAL A 421 21.78 27.87 -4.39
C VAL A 421 20.87 28.48 -5.45
N ARG A 422 19.92 29.31 -5.02
CA ARG A 422 18.96 30.00 -5.92
C ARG A 422 19.16 31.51 -5.94
N ARG A 423 19.94 32.04 -5.02
CA ARG A 423 20.14 33.48 -4.80
C ARG A 423 21.58 33.74 -4.39
N ALA A 424 22.04 34.95 -4.65
CA ALA A 424 23.29 35.48 -4.13
C ALA A 424 23.03 36.62 -3.15
N ALA A 425 23.75 36.65 -2.04
CA ALA A 425 23.81 37.77 -1.12
C ALA A 425 24.89 38.76 -1.58
N LEU A 426 24.50 40.03 -1.66
CA LEU A 426 25.40 41.14 -2.00
C LEU A 426 26.10 41.71 -0.76
N VAL A 427 25.77 41.19 0.42
CA VAL A 427 26.29 41.62 1.73
C VAL A 427 26.69 40.41 2.59
N ARG A 428 27.70 40.59 3.45
CA ARG A 428 28.18 39.55 4.38
C ARG A 428 27.70 39.80 5.82
N LYS A 429 26.42 39.54 6.09
CA LYS A 429 25.83 39.75 7.43
C LYS A 429 25.97 38.54 8.36
N ALA A 430 25.64 37.35 7.87
CA ALA A 430 25.78 36.09 8.57
C ALA A 430 26.23 35.04 7.56
N VAL A 431 27.45 34.54 7.73
CA VAL A 431 28.10 33.63 6.79
C VAL A 431 28.42 32.34 7.52
N ALA A 432 27.99 31.23 6.93
CA ALA A 432 28.44 29.90 7.29
C ALA A 432 29.51 29.45 6.29
N ILE A 433 30.31 28.47 6.70
CA ILE A 433 31.41 27.93 5.89
C ILE A 433 31.28 26.41 5.75
N LYS A 434 32.08 25.86 4.85
CA LYS A 434 32.12 24.41 4.58
C LYS A 434 32.41 23.64 5.87
N GLY A 435 31.66 22.57 6.09
CA GLY A 435 31.80 21.73 7.27
C GLY A 435 31.16 22.31 8.54
N GLN A 436 30.28 23.31 8.43
CA GLN A 436 29.37 23.67 9.53
C GLN A 436 28.00 23.03 9.32
N LEU A 437 27.32 22.66 10.41
CA LEU A 437 25.97 22.11 10.35
C LEU A 437 24.94 23.25 10.29
N LEU A 438 24.19 23.32 9.19
CA LEU A 438 23.08 24.27 9.04
C LEU A 438 21.81 23.62 9.57
N ILE A 439 21.13 24.27 10.51
CA ILE A 439 19.83 23.82 11.04
C ILE A 439 18.74 24.85 10.76
N THR A 440 17.58 24.38 10.32
CA THR A 440 16.40 25.22 10.14
C THR A 440 15.74 25.47 11.48
N VAL A 441 15.58 26.74 11.84
CA VAL A 441 15.04 27.19 13.12
C VAL A 441 13.70 27.90 13.01
N LYS A 442 13.24 28.25 11.79
CA LYS A 442 11.91 28.86 11.56
C LYS A 442 11.28 28.38 10.26
N GLY A 443 9.95 28.28 10.24
CA GLY A 443 9.18 27.89 9.05
C GLY A 443 8.78 26.41 9.03
N SER A 444 8.25 25.93 7.89
CA SER A 444 7.68 24.57 7.78
C SER A 444 8.69 23.43 7.81
N GLY A 445 10.00 23.72 7.81
CA GLY A 445 11.06 22.71 7.90
C GLY A 445 11.92 22.83 9.16
N VAL A 446 11.39 23.42 10.23
CA VAL A 446 12.09 23.51 11.53
C VAL A 446 12.63 22.14 11.95
N GLY A 447 13.91 22.12 12.32
CA GLY A 447 14.64 20.92 12.72
C GLY A 447 15.42 20.24 11.61
N LYS A 448 15.12 20.50 10.32
CA LYS A 448 15.92 19.95 9.21
C LYS A 448 17.34 20.50 9.29
N ALA A 449 18.32 19.61 9.13
CA ALA A 449 19.73 19.94 9.13
C ALA A 449 20.44 19.47 7.85
N MET A 450 21.58 20.09 7.54
CA MET A 450 22.52 19.62 6.53
C MET A 450 23.94 20.09 6.87
N ILE A 451 24.95 19.29 6.54
CA ILE A 451 26.35 19.74 6.57
C ILE A 451 26.60 20.64 5.36
N CYS A 452 27.10 21.85 5.61
CA CYS A 452 27.41 22.81 4.56
C CYS A 452 28.55 22.30 3.67
N ASP A 453 28.31 22.16 2.37
CA ASP A 453 29.25 21.74 1.35
C ASP A 453 29.93 22.92 0.62
N LEU A 454 29.43 24.14 0.83
CA LEU A 454 29.90 25.38 0.22
C LEU A 454 31.01 26.05 1.03
N ASN A 455 32.05 26.56 0.37
CA ASN A 455 33.18 27.23 1.02
C ASN A 455 32.77 28.41 1.91
N GLU A 456 31.92 29.29 1.39
CA GLU A 456 31.25 30.36 2.13
C GLU A 456 29.81 30.49 1.62
N VAL A 457 28.87 30.74 2.53
CA VAL A 457 27.45 30.91 2.21
C VAL A 457 26.77 31.86 3.18
N ALA A 458 26.00 32.82 2.65
CA ALA A 458 25.12 33.64 3.46
C ALA A 458 23.90 32.84 3.91
N ILE A 459 23.48 33.00 5.16
CA ILE A 459 22.32 32.29 5.72
C ILE A 459 21.24 33.25 6.22
N SER A 460 19.98 32.94 5.91
CA SER A 460 18.85 33.77 6.30
C SER A 460 18.45 33.57 7.77
N ARG A 461 17.55 34.42 8.29
CA ARG A 461 16.95 34.27 9.63
C ARG A 461 16.28 32.92 9.91
N GLN A 462 15.98 32.12 8.88
CA GLN A 462 15.39 30.79 9.08
C GLN A 462 16.43 29.75 9.49
N LEU A 463 17.73 30.06 9.41
CA LEU A 463 18.81 29.11 9.62
C LEU A 463 19.74 29.57 10.74
N MET A 464 20.37 28.60 11.40
CA MET A 464 21.58 28.82 12.18
C MET A 464 22.66 27.84 11.73
N ALA A 465 23.92 28.26 11.80
CA ALA A 465 25.07 27.38 11.57
C ALA A 465 25.73 27.01 12.90
N MET A 466 26.01 25.73 13.07
CA MET A 466 26.69 25.15 14.23
C MET A 466 28.03 24.59 13.82
N GLU A 467 29.05 24.85 14.63
CA GLU A 467 30.40 24.31 14.47
C GLU A 467 30.80 23.60 15.76
N PRO A 468 31.12 22.29 15.72
CA PRO A 468 31.65 21.60 16.89
C PRO A 468 33.05 22.13 17.21
N LEU A 469 33.33 22.36 18.50
CA LEU A 469 34.63 22.80 18.96
C LEU A 469 35.48 21.59 19.33
N GLY A 470 36.31 21.08 18.42
CA GLY A 470 37.25 19.99 18.74
C GLY A 470 36.63 18.59 18.86
N TRP A 471 35.41 18.39 18.37
CA TRP A 471 34.72 17.09 18.36
C TRP A 471 34.03 16.80 17.02
N GLU A 472 33.54 15.58 16.83
CA GLU A 472 33.11 15.06 15.53
C GLU A 472 31.79 15.69 15.06
N ILE A 473 31.79 16.22 13.83
CA ILE A 473 30.60 16.88 13.26
C ILE A 473 29.49 15.90 12.90
N GLY A 474 29.82 14.69 12.46
CA GLY A 474 28.82 13.65 12.23
C GLY A 474 28.01 13.37 13.50
N PHE A 475 28.65 13.39 14.68
CA PHE A 475 27.95 13.18 15.94
C PHE A 475 27.03 14.37 16.29
N LEU A 476 27.42 15.60 15.93
CA LEU A 476 26.57 16.79 16.06
C LEU A 476 25.31 16.70 15.17
N GLU A 477 25.43 16.14 13.96
CA GLU A 477 24.29 15.90 13.07
C GLU A 477 23.28 14.92 13.69
N LEU A 478 23.75 13.82 14.30
CA LEU A 478 22.90 12.87 15.02
C LEU A 478 22.16 13.52 16.20
N ILE A 479 22.81 14.45 16.90
CA ILE A 479 22.21 15.22 18.00
C ILE A 479 21.15 16.21 17.46
N ALA A 480 21.39 16.84 16.31
CA ALA A 480 20.48 17.83 15.74
C ALA A 480 19.11 17.22 15.39
N ASP A 481 19.08 15.98 14.89
CA ASP A 481 17.84 15.24 14.67
C ASP A 481 17.05 15.04 15.97
N ARG A 482 17.74 14.72 17.07
CA ARG A 482 17.13 14.56 18.40
C ARG A 482 16.63 15.86 19.00
N LEU A 483 17.40 16.92 18.84
CA LEU A 483 17.04 18.28 19.23
C LEU A 483 15.74 18.70 18.53
N ALA A 484 15.64 18.47 17.22
CA ALA A 484 14.46 18.76 16.44
C ALA A 484 13.21 18.04 16.96
N VAL A 485 13.30 16.73 17.21
CA VAL A 485 12.17 15.93 17.72
C VAL A 485 11.72 16.42 19.10
N LYS A 486 12.64 16.59 20.05
CA LYS A 486 12.30 17.03 21.42
C LYS A 486 11.65 18.42 21.43
N LEU A 487 12.17 19.37 20.65
CA LEU A 487 11.60 20.71 20.58
C LEU A 487 10.23 20.75 19.88
N GLN A 488 9.97 19.82 18.95
CA GLN A 488 8.64 19.66 18.35
C GLN A 488 7.63 19.08 19.36
N GLU A 489 8.04 18.14 20.22
CA GLU A 489 7.18 17.56 21.27
C GLU A 489 6.80 18.59 22.36
N GLU A 490 7.73 19.48 22.72
CA GLU A 490 7.52 20.52 23.73
C GLU A 490 6.69 21.72 23.21
N ALA A 491 6.49 21.80 21.90
CA ALA A 491 5.81 22.92 21.27
C ALA A 491 4.29 22.89 21.43
N ARG A 492 3.73 24.02 21.87
CA ARG A 492 2.27 24.22 22.05
C ARG A 492 1.52 24.63 20.77
N SER A 493 2.22 24.84 19.66
CA SER A 493 1.65 25.33 18.39
C SER A 493 2.03 24.44 17.20
N LEU A 494 1.28 24.55 16.10
CA LEU A 494 1.45 23.72 14.88
C LEU A 494 2.80 23.91 14.15
N ILE A 495 3.52 25.03 14.36
CA ILE A 495 4.88 25.26 13.84
C ILE A 495 5.68 26.12 14.83
N PRO A 496 6.38 25.52 15.81
CA PRO A 496 7.30 26.24 16.70
C PRO A 496 8.55 26.70 15.95
N GLY A 497 9.19 27.76 16.44
CA GLY A 497 10.56 28.12 16.03
C GLY A 497 11.56 27.71 17.11
N ILE A 498 12.77 27.36 16.71
CA ILE A 498 13.90 27.04 17.60
C ILE A 498 14.64 28.34 17.94
N SER A 499 14.70 28.69 19.21
CA SER A 499 15.46 29.85 19.70
C SER A 499 16.95 29.51 19.80
N ARG A 500 17.79 30.54 19.95
CA ARG A 500 19.23 30.33 20.17
C ARG A 500 19.47 29.64 21.52
N GLU A 501 18.65 30.01 22.50
CA GLU A 501 18.65 29.49 23.85
C GLU A 501 18.24 28.02 23.87
N ASP A 502 17.25 27.61 23.07
CA ASP A 502 16.81 26.21 22.96
C ASP A 502 17.96 25.30 22.52
N ILE A 503 18.77 25.74 21.55
CA ILE A 503 19.98 25.03 21.11
C ILE A 503 21.06 25.08 22.20
N SER A 504 21.30 26.25 22.78
CA SER A 504 22.43 26.45 23.69
C SER A 504 22.25 25.70 25.01
N GLU A 505 21.03 25.68 25.55
CA GLU A 505 20.68 25.02 26.81
C GLU A 505 20.38 23.53 26.64
N PHE A 506 20.33 23.00 25.41
CA PHE A 506 20.06 21.59 25.18
C PHE A 506 21.12 20.69 25.85
N VAL A 507 20.67 19.73 26.67
CA VAL A 507 21.55 18.79 27.37
C VAL A 507 21.89 17.63 26.43
N VAL A 508 23.18 17.39 26.23
CA VAL A 508 23.68 16.33 25.35
C VAL A 508 24.65 15.42 26.09
N ALA A 509 24.61 14.14 25.73
CA ALA A 509 25.54 13.13 26.19
C ALA A 509 26.77 13.16 25.25
N LEU A 510 27.93 13.56 25.77
CA LEU A 510 29.17 13.65 25.01
C LEU A 510 30.03 12.40 25.26
N PRO A 511 30.30 11.57 24.22
CA PRO A 511 31.24 10.46 24.30
C PRO A 511 32.70 10.91 24.19
N PRO A 512 33.66 10.03 24.53
CA PRO A 512 35.05 10.12 24.05
C PRO A 512 35.15 10.41 22.55
N LEU A 513 36.14 11.18 22.11
CA LEU A 513 36.29 11.54 20.70
C LEU A 513 36.45 10.31 19.79
N ALA A 514 37.24 9.33 20.22
CA ALA A 514 37.42 8.07 19.50
C ALA A 514 36.09 7.32 19.34
N GLU A 515 35.28 7.27 20.41
CA GLU A 515 33.96 6.64 20.38
C GLU A 515 32.98 7.39 19.47
N GLN A 516 33.01 8.73 19.42
CA GLN A 516 32.19 9.51 18.48
C GLN A 516 32.42 9.07 17.03
N HIS A 517 33.68 8.93 16.61
CA HIS A 517 34.01 8.44 15.27
C HIS A 517 33.49 7.03 15.02
N ARG A 518 33.60 6.12 16.01
CA ARG A 518 33.05 4.75 15.92
C ARG A 518 31.52 4.77 15.78
N ILE A 519 30.83 5.62 16.54
CA ILE A 519 29.37 5.77 16.47
C ILE A 519 28.96 6.26 15.09
N VAL A 520 29.56 7.35 14.58
CA VAL A 520 29.22 7.92 13.27
C VAL A 520 29.43 6.90 12.17
N ALA A 521 30.59 6.24 12.13
CA ALA A 521 30.87 5.20 11.13
C ALA A 521 29.86 4.05 11.18
N LYS A 522 29.41 3.64 12.38
CA LYS A 522 28.40 2.60 12.54
C LYS A 522 27.02 3.05 12.09
N VAL A 523 26.61 4.29 12.40
CA VAL A 523 25.34 4.86 11.92
C VAL A 523 25.32 4.91 10.40
N ASP A 524 26.38 5.44 9.77
CA ASP A 524 26.47 5.54 8.31
C ASP A 524 26.34 4.16 7.63
N ALA A 525 27.05 3.15 8.16
CA ALA A 525 26.97 1.79 7.64
C ALA A 525 25.54 1.21 7.73
N LEU A 526 24.82 1.47 8.83
CA LEU A 526 23.46 0.99 9.06
C LEU A 526 22.43 1.80 8.26
N MET A 527 22.61 3.11 8.08
CA MET A 527 21.74 3.93 7.24
C MET A 527 21.87 3.52 5.76
N ALA A 528 23.09 3.26 5.29
CA ALA A 528 23.32 2.73 3.95
C ALA A 528 22.68 1.33 3.76
N LEU A 529 22.62 0.51 4.82
CA LEU A 529 21.88 -0.75 4.79
C LEU A 529 20.37 -0.52 4.67
N CYS A 530 19.80 0.41 5.44
CA CYS A 530 18.40 0.82 5.32
C CYS A 530 18.07 1.29 3.89
N ASP A 531 18.93 2.12 3.28
CA ASP A 531 18.74 2.59 1.90
C ASP A 531 18.71 1.43 0.89
N ARG A 532 19.64 0.46 1.04
CA ARG A 532 19.66 -0.75 0.20
C ARG A 532 18.40 -1.60 0.38
N LEU A 533 17.89 -1.73 1.60
CA LEU A 533 16.66 -2.46 1.88
C LEU A 533 15.45 -1.79 1.23
N GLU A 534 15.30 -0.47 1.34
CA GLU A 534 14.22 0.28 0.69
C GLU A 534 14.24 0.09 -0.84
N ALA A 535 15.43 0.18 -1.45
CA ALA A 535 15.61 -0.04 -2.87
C ALA A 535 15.29 -1.49 -3.29
N ALA A 536 15.70 -2.48 -2.49
CA ALA A 536 15.45 -3.89 -2.75
C ALA A 536 13.95 -4.24 -2.69
N LEU A 537 13.22 -3.71 -1.71
CA LEU A 537 11.77 -3.91 -1.59
C LEU A 537 11.03 -3.32 -2.79
N THR A 538 11.35 -2.07 -3.15
CA THR A 538 10.75 -1.40 -4.31
C THR A 538 11.00 -2.18 -5.60
N THR A 539 12.22 -2.68 -5.78
CA THR A 539 12.59 -3.49 -6.95
C THR A 539 11.83 -4.82 -6.97
N THR A 540 11.74 -5.49 -5.82
CA THR A 540 11.06 -6.79 -5.67
C THR A 540 9.57 -6.67 -5.99
N ASP A 541 8.89 -5.66 -5.45
CA ASP A 541 7.46 -5.43 -5.71
C ASP A 541 7.21 -5.11 -7.19
N THR A 542 8.03 -4.25 -7.79
CA THR A 542 7.94 -3.92 -9.22
C THR A 542 8.15 -5.17 -10.09
N THR A 543 9.11 -6.02 -9.72
CA THR A 543 9.43 -7.25 -10.47
C THR A 543 8.29 -8.25 -10.38
N ARG A 544 7.73 -8.45 -9.17
CA ARG A 544 6.58 -9.33 -8.95
C ARG A 544 5.35 -8.88 -9.72
N ILE A 545 5.06 -7.57 -9.75
CA ILE A 545 3.92 -7.02 -10.52
C ILE A 545 4.11 -7.28 -12.03
N ARG A 546 5.30 -7.01 -12.56
CA ARG A 546 5.59 -7.23 -13.99
C ARG A 546 5.56 -8.71 -14.37
N LEU A 547 6.08 -9.58 -13.52
CA LEU A 547 6.05 -11.03 -13.74
C LEU A 547 4.60 -11.55 -13.74
N LEU A 548 3.78 -11.09 -12.80
CA LEU A 548 2.35 -11.39 -12.78
C LEU A 548 1.66 -10.90 -14.05
N GLU A 549 1.94 -9.68 -14.50
CA GLU A 549 1.41 -9.15 -15.77
C GLU A 549 1.78 -10.00 -16.97
N ALA A 550 3.06 -10.34 -17.10
CA ALA A 550 3.57 -11.12 -18.22
C ALA A 550 2.93 -12.52 -18.27
N LEU A 551 2.85 -13.21 -17.13
CA LEU A 551 2.28 -14.56 -17.05
C LEU A 551 0.77 -14.57 -17.31
N LEU A 552 0.03 -13.59 -16.77
CA LEU A 552 -1.40 -13.45 -17.06
C LEU A 552 -1.62 -13.17 -18.55
N HIS A 553 -0.78 -12.32 -19.16
CA HIS A 553 -0.87 -12.00 -20.59
C HIS A 553 -0.58 -13.22 -21.48
N GLU A 554 0.51 -13.95 -21.22
CA GLU A 554 0.88 -15.18 -21.93
C GLU A 554 -0.24 -16.24 -21.84
N ALA A 555 -0.92 -16.31 -20.70
CA ALA A 555 -1.99 -17.27 -20.49
C ALA A 555 -3.28 -16.92 -21.24
N LEU A 556 -3.62 -15.64 -21.38
CA LEU A 556 -4.77 -15.20 -22.19
C LEU A 556 -4.47 -15.30 -23.69
N ASN A 557 -3.26 -14.93 -24.10
CA ASN A 557 -2.80 -14.87 -25.48
C ASN A 557 -1.53 -15.72 -25.62
N PRO A 558 -1.65 -17.06 -25.61
CA PRO A 558 -0.51 -17.91 -25.96
C PRO A 558 -0.07 -17.47 -27.35
N ALA A 559 1.21 -17.14 -27.52
CA ALA A 559 1.74 -16.75 -28.82
C ALA A 559 1.28 -17.76 -29.88
N THR A 560 0.40 -17.33 -30.78
CA THR A 560 0.35 -17.89 -32.12
C THR A 560 1.76 -17.74 -32.67
N ASP A 561 2.34 -18.86 -33.12
CA ASP A 561 3.70 -19.03 -33.65
C ASP A 561 4.72 -19.62 -32.66
N ALA A 562 4.59 -20.93 -32.42
CA ALA A 562 5.74 -21.79 -32.31
C ALA A 562 5.48 -23.07 -33.11
N LEU A 563 6.15 -23.17 -34.26
CA LEU A 563 6.29 -24.33 -35.15
C LEU A 563 5.18 -24.52 -36.22
N GLU A 564 5.18 -23.66 -37.24
CA GLU A 564 5.24 -24.23 -38.60
C GLU A 564 6.55 -25.03 -38.65
N ALA A 565 6.39 -26.34 -38.48
CA ALA A 565 7.47 -27.28 -38.65
C ALA A 565 7.99 -27.15 -40.08
N VAL A 566 9.31 -27.02 -40.17
CA VAL A 566 10.11 -27.22 -41.37
C VAL A 566 9.65 -28.51 -42.08
N GLU A 567 9.08 -28.36 -43.26
CA GLU A 567 9.30 -29.25 -44.41
C GLU A 567 9.49 -28.43 -45.69
#